data_AF-A0A7J4EC50-F1
#
_entry.id   AF-A0A7J4EC50-F1
#
_cell.length_a   1.000
_cell.length_b   1.000
_cell.length_c   1.000
_cell.angle_alpha   90.00
_cell.angle_beta   90.00
_cell.angle_gamma   90.00
#
_symmetry.space_group_name_H-M   'P 1'
#
loop_
_entity.id
_entity.type
_entity.pdbx_description
1 polymer ?
#
loop_
_entity_poly.entity_id
_entity_poly.type
_entity_poly.pdbx_seq_one_letter_code
_entity_poly.pdbx_strand_id
1 'polypeptide(L)'
;MEEEEEKGKSAILRVAEAYHRDAGRGIARIDGKTMRELGLVSGDVIEIEGRNIATAIVWPAHPPDSGRLIIRIDGNIRSNAGVAIDDKVRVKKTRVKEAKRVTLEPTRSVRIAGGERYLARILKGRPITKGQIIRVEMLGNPITFVVTNTVPLGTVTPQIDTDIVLRKAREEGIGVPHVTYEDIGGLKREIGLIREMIELPLRHPELFERLGIDPPKGVLLHGPPGTGKTLIAKAVANETDANFYSISGPEIMSKFYGESERHLRDIFEEADKNAPSIIFIDELDSIAPKRGETTGEVERRVVAQLLSLMDGLKSRGQVVVVGATNRVNALDEALRRGGRFDREIEIGIPNRNGREEILQVHSRGMPLAEDVNLKEFADLT
;
A
#
# COMPACT_ATOMS: atom_id res chain seq x y z
N MET A 1 -17.59 -37.19 26.12
CA MET A 1 -18.44 -35.99 26.00
C MET A 1 -17.63 -34.78 26.45
N GLU A 2 -16.47 -34.56 25.83
CA GLU A 2 -15.55 -33.45 26.14
C GLU A 2 -14.92 -32.93 24.83
N GLU A 3 -15.75 -32.73 23.80
CA GLU A 3 -15.32 -32.13 22.51
C GLU A 3 -16.35 -31.09 22.02
N GLU A 4 -17.03 -30.41 22.94
CA GLU A 4 -17.92 -29.28 22.62
C GLU A 4 -17.73 -28.12 23.60
N GLU A 5 -16.52 -27.57 23.75
CA GLU A 5 -16.36 -26.30 24.49
C GLU A 5 -15.04 -25.57 24.22
N GLU A 6 -14.97 -24.85 23.09
CA GLU A 6 -14.31 -23.53 23.00
C GLU A 6 -14.65 -22.92 21.62
N LYS A 7 -15.91 -22.52 21.41
CA LYS A 7 -16.18 -21.46 20.41
C LYS A 7 -15.54 -20.19 20.97
N GLY A 8 -14.25 -20.02 20.68
CA GLY A 8 -13.45 -18.90 21.14
C GLY A 8 -14.19 -17.59 20.90
N LYS A 9 -14.26 -16.74 21.94
CA LYS A 9 -14.89 -15.43 21.83
C LYS A 9 -14.30 -14.69 20.63
N SER A 10 -15.16 -14.13 19.80
CA SER A 10 -14.76 -13.35 18.62
C SER A 10 -15.49 -12.02 18.60
N ALA A 11 -14.85 -11.00 18.04
CA ALA A 11 -15.41 -9.66 17.88
C ALA A 11 -15.30 -9.24 16.41
N ILE A 12 -16.27 -8.45 15.95
CA ILE A 12 -16.23 -7.83 14.62
C ILE A 12 -15.73 -6.40 14.81
N LEU A 13 -14.63 -6.07 14.14
CA LEU A 13 -14.00 -4.76 14.21
C LEU A 13 -13.84 -4.18 12.81
N ARG A 14 -13.92 -2.85 12.70
CA ARG A 14 -13.63 -2.15 11.45
C ARG A 14 -12.13 -1.86 11.35
N VAL A 15 -11.54 -2.16 10.19
CA VAL A 15 -10.12 -1.94 9.94
C VAL A 15 -9.83 -0.44 9.84
N ALA A 16 -8.77 -0.01 10.51
CA ALA A 16 -8.25 1.36 10.44
C ALA A 16 -6.73 1.32 10.16
N GLU A 17 -6.22 2.42 9.61
CA GLU A 17 -4.78 2.59 9.35
C GLU A 17 -3.96 2.49 10.65
N ALA A 18 -2.79 1.87 10.58
CA ALA A 18 -1.87 1.84 11.71
C ALA A 18 -1.19 3.21 11.91
N TYR A 19 -0.63 3.42 13.10
CA TYR A 19 0.27 4.55 13.29
C TYR A 19 1.60 4.27 12.60
N HIS A 20 2.26 5.31 12.06
CA HIS A 20 3.57 5.19 11.39
C HIS A 20 4.63 4.47 12.24
N ARG A 21 4.57 4.59 13.57
CA ARG A 21 5.49 3.91 14.51
C ARG A 21 5.21 2.43 14.77
N ASP A 22 4.01 1.96 14.43
CA ASP A 22 3.59 0.57 14.61
C ASP A 22 3.77 -0.26 13.33
N ALA A 23 3.89 0.41 12.18
CA ALA A 23 4.09 -0.21 10.87
C ALA A 23 5.34 -1.11 10.84
N GLY A 24 5.21 -2.30 10.26
CA GLY A 24 6.29 -3.28 10.15
C GLY A 24 6.53 -4.11 11.41
N ARG A 25 5.85 -3.83 12.52
CA ARG A 25 6.06 -4.53 13.82
C ARG A 25 5.10 -5.70 14.05
N GLY A 26 4.14 -5.93 13.16
CA GLY A 26 3.15 -7.00 13.33
C GLY A 26 2.16 -6.74 14.48
N ILE A 27 1.88 -5.48 14.77
CA ILE A 27 1.01 -5.06 15.88
C ILE A 27 -0.40 -4.77 15.37
N ALA A 28 -1.40 -5.19 16.15
CA ALA A 28 -2.79 -4.77 16.01
C ALA A 28 -3.24 -4.03 17.26
N ARG A 29 -3.77 -2.81 17.11
CA ARG A 29 -4.34 -2.06 18.24
C ARG A 29 -5.86 -2.16 18.28
N ILE A 30 -6.40 -2.56 19.42
CA ILE A 30 -7.85 -2.65 19.67
C ILE A 30 -8.17 -2.01 21.04
N ASP A 31 -9.42 -1.58 21.23
CA ASP A 31 -9.80 -0.90 22.47
C ASP A 31 -9.89 -1.86 23.66
N GLY A 32 -9.72 -1.31 24.87
CA GLY A 32 -9.67 -2.10 26.10
C GLY A 32 -10.98 -2.82 26.43
N LYS A 33 -12.14 -2.36 25.92
CA LYS A 33 -13.41 -3.06 26.13
C LYS A 33 -13.41 -4.36 25.31
N THR A 34 -13.06 -4.28 24.03
CA THR A 34 -12.92 -5.47 23.18
C THR A 34 -11.84 -6.43 23.69
N MET A 35 -10.69 -5.93 24.19
CA MET A 35 -9.68 -6.79 24.80
C MET A 35 -10.24 -7.62 25.96
N ARG A 36 -10.99 -6.98 26.87
CA ARG A 36 -11.62 -7.66 28.02
C ARG A 36 -12.67 -8.67 27.57
N GLU A 37 -13.50 -8.32 26.60
CA GLU A 37 -14.52 -9.22 26.04
C GLU A 37 -13.88 -10.48 25.45
N LEU A 38 -12.76 -10.35 24.75
CA LEU A 38 -12.02 -11.46 24.13
C LEU A 38 -11.04 -12.18 25.08
N GLY A 39 -10.86 -11.71 26.32
CA GLY A 39 -9.89 -12.27 27.26
C GLY A 39 -8.44 -12.08 26.80
N LEU A 40 -8.14 -10.94 26.17
CA LEU A 40 -6.83 -10.57 25.64
C LEU A 40 -6.05 -9.70 26.63
N VAL A 41 -4.75 -9.95 26.73
CA VAL A 41 -3.76 -9.07 27.37
C VAL A 41 -2.76 -8.55 26.35
N SER A 42 -2.06 -7.47 26.66
CA SER A 42 -1.04 -6.90 25.77
C SER A 42 0.04 -7.96 25.49
N GLY A 43 0.34 -8.19 24.20
CA GLY A 43 1.30 -9.21 23.78
C GLY A 43 0.67 -10.54 23.35
N ASP A 44 -0.62 -10.77 23.62
CA ASP A 44 -1.33 -11.93 23.08
C ASP A 44 -1.38 -11.86 21.54
N VAL A 45 -1.47 -13.03 20.90
CA VAL A 45 -1.64 -13.12 19.45
C VAL A 45 -3.11 -13.30 19.11
N ILE A 46 -3.56 -12.56 18.12
CA ILE A 46 -4.90 -12.66 17.54
C ILE A 46 -4.85 -13.16 16.11
N GLU A 47 -5.87 -13.89 15.72
CA GLU A 47 -6.21 -14.16 14.32
C GLU A 47 -7.19 -13.10 13.83
N ILE A 48 -6.90 -12.58 12.64
CA ILE A 48 -7.69 -11.59 11.93
C ILE A 48 -8.21 -12.29 10.67
N GLU A 49 -9.51 -12.59 10.67
CA GLU A 49 -10.18 -13.28 9.57
C GLU A 49 -10.80 -12.25 8.62
N GLY A 50 -10.19 -12.12 7.43
CA GLY A 50 -10.72 -11.41 6.28
C GLY A 50 -11.07 -12.38 5.16
N ARG A 51 -10.60 -12.11 3.93
CA ARG A 51 -10.59 -13.11 2.84
C ARG A 51 -9.60 -14.24 3.12
N ASN A 52 -8.49 -13.88 3.77
CA ASN A 52 -7.44 -14.75 4.25
C ASN A 52 -7.28 -14.56 5.78
N ILE A 53 -6.55 -15.47 6.43
CA ILE A 53 -6.25 -15.38 7.85
C ILE A 53 -4.88 -14.71 8.03
N ALA A 54 -4.87 -13.56 8.72
CA ALA A 54 -3.65 -12.93 9.19
C ALA A 54 -3.51 -13.05 10.71
N THR A 55 -2.31 -12.80 11.21
CA THR A 55 -2.01 -12.86 12.64
C THR A 55 -1.24 -11.62 13.07
N ALA A 56 -1.49 -11.17 14.29
CA ALA A 56 -0.88 -9.95 14.83
C ALA A 56 -0.80 -10.01 16.36
N ILE A 57 0.14 -9.26 16.92
CA ILE A 57 0.31 -9.07 18.36
C ILE A 57 -0.64 -7.96 18.82
N VAL A 58 -1.50 -8.24 19.78
CA VAL A 58 -2.48 -7.26 20.27
C VAL A 58 -1.84 -6.28 21.25
N TRP A 59 -2.10 -4.99 21.02
CA TRP A 59 -1.71 -3.88 21.90
C TRP A 59 -2.93 -3.00 22.19
N PRO A 60 -2.95 -2.28 23.33
CA PRO A 60 -4.04 -1.35 23.62
C PRO A 60 -4.07 -0.19 22.63
N ALA A 61 -5.28 0.17 22.20
CA ALA A 61 -5.52 1.38 21.41
C ALA A 61 -5.27 2.66 22.24
N HIS A 62 -5.01 3.77 21.55
CA HIS A 62 -4.89 5.07 22.20
C HIS A 62 -6.26 5.61 22.62
N PRO A 63 -6.33 6.50 23.62
CA PRO A 63 -7.60 7.01 24.14
C PRO A 63 -8.60 7.50 23.07
N PRO A 64 -8.19 8.19 21.98
CA PRO A 64 -9.12 8.64 20.94
C PRO A 64 -9.87 7.52 20.20
N ASP A 65 -9.34 6.30 20.21
CA ASP A 65 -9.89 5.15 19.50
C ASP A 65 -10.83 4.30 20.39
N SER A 66 -10.95 4.64 21.68
CA SER A 66 -11.74 3.90 22.66
C SER A 66 -13.23 3.86 22.26
N GLY A 67 -13.82 2.67 22.27
CA GLY A 67 -15.25 2.45 21.98
C GLY A 67 -15.65 2.57 20.51
N ARG A 68 -14.70 2.75 19.59
CA ARG A 68 -14.99 2.89 18.15
C ARG A 68 -15.14 1.55 17.41
N LEU A 69 -14.92 0.42 18.09
CA LEU A 69 -14.92 -0.93 17.51
C LEU A 69 -14.00 -1.02 16.27
N ILE A 70 -12.80 -0.46 16.39
CA ILE A 70 -11.80 -0.46 15.32
C ILE A 70 -10.60 -1.32 15.70
N ILE A 71 -9.96 -1.86 14.66
CA ILE A 71 -8.66 -2.51 14.73
C ILE A 71 -7.69 -1.75 13.84
N ARG A 72 -6.63 -1.20 14.43
CA ARG A 72 -5.55 -0.56 13.67
C ARG A 72 -4.48 -1.58 13.34
N ILE A 73 -4.25 -1.81 12.05
CA ILE A 73 -3.27 -2.76 11.50
C ILE A 73 -2.57 -2.13 10.30
N ASP A 74 -1.31 -2.50 10.07
CA ASP A 74 -0.52 -1.96 8.97
C ASP A 74 -0.88 -2.60 7.61
N GLY A 75 -0.40 -2.03 6.51
CA GLY A 75 -0.66 -2.56 5.17
C GLY A 75 -0.18 -4.00 4.96
N ASN A 76 0.85 -4.45 5.68
CA ASN A 76 1.32 -5.84 5.59
C ASN A 76 0.28 -6.82 6.16
N ILE A 77 -0.26 -6.53 7.35
CA ILE A 77 -1.32 -7.36 7.96
C ILE A 77 -2.60 -7.27 7.12
N ARG A 78 -2.96 -6.08 6.62
CA ARG A 78 -4.13 -5.88 5.74
C ARG A 78 -4.02 -6.73 4.47
N SER A 79 -2.89 -6.65 3.77
CA SER A 79 -2.60 -7.46 2.58
C SER A 79 -2.67 -8.95 2.89
N ASN A 80 -2.04 -9.41 3.98
CA ASN A 80 -2.11 -10.81 4.41
C ASN A 80 -3.53 -11.29 4.74
N ALA A 81 -4.39 -10.43 5.29
CA ALA A 81 -5.79 -10.75 5.57
C ALA A 81 -6.70 -10.59 4.34
N GLY A 82 -6.22 -9.95 3.27
CA GLY A 82 -7.00 -9.62 2.09
C GLY A 82 -8.11 -8.60 2.38
N VAL A 83 -7.81 -7.57 3.18
CA VAL A 83 -8.77 -6.52 3.62
C VAL A 83 -8.21 -5.12 3.36
N ALA A 84 -9.07 -4.13 3.21
CA ALA A 84 -8.71 -2.71 3.18
C ALA A 84 -9.09 -2.01 4.47
N ILE A 85 -8.74 -0.73 4.55
CA ILE A 85 -9.26 0.16 5.57
C ILE A 85 -10.80 0.28 5.38
N ASP A 86 -11.53 0.37 6.49
CA ASP A 86 -13.00 0.40 6.57
C ASP A 86 -13.73 -0.94 6.37
N ASP A 87 -13.03 -1.99 5.91
CA ASP A 87 -13.57 -3.36 5.93
C ASP A 87 -13.86 -3.83 7.36
N LYS A 88 -14.80 -4.77 7.51
CA LYS A 88 -15.08 -5.44 8.78
C LYS A 88 -14.36 -6.79 8.83
N VAL A 89 -13.64 -7.03 9.91
CA VAL A 89 -12.92 -8.29 10.16
C VAL A 89 -13.40 -8.96 11.43
N ARG A 90 -13.35 -10.29 11.45
CA ARG A 90 -13.56 -11.05 12.68
C ARG A 90 -12.21 -11.29 13.35
N VAL A 91 -12.14 -10.97 14.63
CA VAL A 91 -10.94 -11.11 15.45
C VAL A 91 -11.18 -12.11 16.56
N LYS A 92 -10.25 -13.04 16.76
CA LYS A 92 -10.29 -14.03 17.85
C LYS A 92 -8.90 -14.25 18.43
N LYS A 93 -8.83 -14.63 19.70
CA LYS A 93 -7.57 -15.03 20.35
C LYS A 93 -7.09 -16.34 19.73
N THR A 94 -5.79 -16.45 19.45
CA THR A 94 -5.19 -17.70 18.97
C THR A 94 -4.01 -18.09 19.86
N ARG A 95 -3.78 -19.40 19.99
CA ARG A 95 -2.60 -19.91 20.69
C ARG A 95 -1.48 -20.11 19.68
N VAL A 96 -0.34 -19.49 19.95
CA VAL A 96 0.87 -19.66 19.13
C VAL A 96 1.82 -20.64 19.78
N LYS A 97 2.49 -21.43 18.93
CA LYS A 97 3.57 -22.32 19.36
C LYS A 97 4.91 -21.69 19.03
N GLU A 98 5.95 -22.07 19.75
CA GLU A 98 7.31 -21.66 19.40
C GLU A 98 7.76 -22.33 18.11
N ALA A 99 8.39 -21.57 17.22
CA ALA A 99 8.87 -22.09 15.95
C ALA A 99 10.18 -22.84 16.17
N LYS A 100 10.21 -24.12 15.74
CA LYS A 100 11.47 -24.88 15.62
C LYS A 100 12.20 -24.52 14.33
N ARG A 101 11.43 -24.35 13.24
CA ARG A 101 11.95 -23.98 11.93
C ARG A 101 10.95 -23.11 11.17
N VAL A 102 11.45 -22.10 10.47
CA VAL A 102 10.66 -21.31 9.52
C VAL A 102 11.41 -21.24 8.19
N THR A 103 10.72 -21.52 7.10
CA THR A 103 11.29 -21.42 5.74
C THR A 103 10.77 -20.16 5.07
N LEU A 104 11.69 -19.30 4.67
CA LEU A 104 11.42 -18.01 4.06
C LEU A 104 11.96 -17.98 2.64
N GLU A 105 11.21 -17.34 1.76
CA GLU A 105 11.58 -17.12 0.37
C GLU A 105 11.57 -15.63 0.07
N PRO A 106 12.71 -15.00 -0.28
CA PRO A 106 12.75 -13.57 -0.57
C PRO A 106 12.15 -13.28 -1.95
N THR A 107 11.50 -12.12 -2.10
CA THR A 107 10.95 -11.67 -3.40
C THR A 107 12.03 -11.20 -4.38
N ARG A 108 13.25 -10.96 -3.90
CA ARG A 108 14.41 -10.57 -4.70
C ARG A 108 15.68 -11.19 -4.17
N SER A 109 16.66 -11.38 -5.04
CA SER A 109 17.99 -11.85 -4.64
C SER A 109 18.62 -10.90 -3.63
N VAL A 110 18.92 -11.40 -2.43
CA VAL A 110 19.46 -10.60 -1.32
C VAL A 110 20.66 -11.30 -0.70
N ARG A 111 21.68 -10.49 -0.38
CA ARG A 111 22.81 -10.90 0.47
C ARG A 111 22.64 -10.23 1.81
N ILE A 112 22.33 -11.01 2.83
CA ILE A 112 22.06 -10.49 4.19
C ILE A 112 23.33 -10.67 5.02
N ALA A 113 23.93 -9.56 5.45
CA ALA A 113 25.03 -9.61 6.42
C ALA A 113 24.50 -10.20 7.75
N GLY A 114 25.12 -11.28 8.22
CA GLY A 114 24.63 -12.04 9.38
C GLY A 114 23.60 -13.13 9.06
N GLY A 115 23.21 -13.29 7.78
CA GLY A 115 22.45 -14.43 7.26
C GLY A 115 21.15 -14.72 8.01
N GLU A 116 20.86 -16.00 8.23
CA GLU A 116 19.63 -16.46 8.86
C GLU A 116 19.53 -16.08 10.35
N ARG A 117 20.68 -15.97 11.04
CA ARG A 117 20.72 -15.55 12.46
C ARG A 117 20.23 -14.13 12.67
N TYR A 118 20.51 -13.24 11.73
CA TYR A 118 20.02 -11.86 11.79
C TYR A 118 18.50 -11.80 11.62
N LEU A 119 17.94 -12.60 10.71
CA LEU A 119 16.49 -12.72 10.53
C LEU A 119 15.81 -13.32 11.77
N ALA A 120 16.38 -14.34 12.40
CA ALA A 120 15.85 -14.91 13.65
C ALA A 120 15.73 -13.84 14.75
N ARG A 121 16.70 -12.92 14.86
CA ARG A 121 16.65 -11.81 15.82
C ARG A 121 15.54 -10.81 15.51
N ILE A 122 15.36 -10.43 14.25
CA ILE A 122 14.33 -9.45 13.87
C ILE A 122 12.93 -10.05 13.95
N LEU A 123 12.77 -11.33 13.58
CA LEU A 123 11.49 -12.03 13.59
C LEU A 123 11.11 -12.59 14.97
N LYS A 124 12.01 -12.48 15.95
CA LYS A 124 11.77 -12.95 17.32
C LYS A 124 10.47 -12.36 17.85
N GLY A 125 9.58 -13.22 18.35
CA GLY A 125 8.32 -12.77 18.96
C GLY A 125 7.23 -12.39 17.95
N ARG A 126 7.53 -12.34 16.64
CA ARG A 126 6.55 -11.98 15.61
C ARG A 126 5.74 -13.22 15.23
N PRO A 127 4.40 -13.18 15.27
CA PRO A 127 3.59 -14.31 14.83
C PRO A 127 3.72 -14.48 13.32
N ILE A 128 3.90 -15.72 12.88
CA ILE A 128 4.13 -16.09 11.49
C ILE A 128 3.28 -17.31 11.13
N THR A 129 2.58 -17.22 10.01
CA THR A 129 1.79 -18.31 9.45
C THR A 129 2.23 -18.59 8.00
N LYS A 130 2.20 -19.86 7.58
CA LYS A 130 2.47 -20.25 6.20
C LYS A 130 1.59 -19.46 5.22
N GLY A 131 2.18 -18.96 4.15
CA GLY A 131 1.53 -18.15 3.11
C GLY A 131 1.62 -16.65 3.35
N GLN A 132 1.97 -16.20 4.57
CA GLN A 132 2.07 -14.78 4.86
C GLN A 132 3.30 -14.14 4.21
N ILE A 133 3.11 -12.88 3.84
CA ILE A 133 4.14 -11.96 3.39
C ILE A 133 4.65 -11.19 4.60
N ILE A 134 5.96 -11.27 4.85
CA ILE A 134 6.64 -10.59 5.93
C ILE A 134 7.57 -9.55 5.34
N ARG A 135 7.31 -8.29 5.69
CA ARG A 135 8.23 -7.20 5.40
C ARG A 135 9.18 -7.00 6.58
N VAL A 136 10.47 -6.99 6.27
CA VAL A 136 11.56 -6.77 7.22
C VAL A 136 12.28 -5.49 6.83
N GLU A 137 12.27 -4.53 7.75
CA GLU A 137 13.01 -3.27 7.59
C GLU A 137 14.50 -3.55 7.76
N MET A 138 15.28 -3.13 6.76
CA MET A 138 16.73 -3.29 6.69
C MET A 138 17.36 -1.92 6.44
N LEU A 139 18.66 -1.78 6.73
CA LEU A 139 19.38 -0.57 6.38
C LEU A 139 19.34 -0.37 4.85
N GLY A 140 18.76 0.76 4.42
CA GLY A 140 18.46 1.03 3.02
C GLY A 140 17.01 0.67 2.68
N ASN A 141 16.79 -0.50 2.06
CA ASN A 141 15.48 -0.88 1.53
C ASN A 141 14.88 -2.10 2.26
N PRO A 142 13.57 -2.10 2.56
CA PRO A 142 12.91 -3.25 3.15
C PRO A 142 12.97 -4.47 2.24
N ILE A 143 13.10 -5.65 2.83
CA ILE A 143 13.05 -6.92 2.10
C ILE A 143 11.76 -7.64 2.47
N THR A 144 11.07 -8.13 1.44
CA THR A 144 9.84 -8.90 1.60
C THR A 144 10.15 -10.39 1.47
N PHE A 145 9.59 -11.18 2.37
CA PHE A 145 9.72 -12.62 2.41
C PHE A 145 8.34 -13.27 2.40
N VAL A 146 8.20 -14.36 1.66
CA VAL A 146 7.03 -15.23 1.74
C VAL A 146 7.34 -16.40 2.64
N VAL A 147 6.44 -16.69 3.58
CA VAL A 147 6.57 -17.82 4.50
C VAL A 147 6.09 -19.08 3.79
N THR A 148 7.02 -19.93 3.36
CA THR A 148 6.66 -21.13 2.60
C THR A 148 6.34 -22.31 3.51
N ASN A 149 6.94 -22.36 4.69
CA ASN A 149 6.71 -23.44 5.65
C ASN A 149 7.00 -23.03 7.10
N THR A 150 6.27 -23.63 8.04
CA THR A 150 6.45 -23.48 9.50
C THR A 150 6.50 -24.85 10.17
N VAL A 151 7.36 -24.99 11.19
CA VAL A 151 7.44 -26.18 12.04
C VAL A 151 7.36 -25.76 13.50
N PRO A 152 6.33 -26.18 14.26
CA PRO A 152 5.17 -26.97 13.84
C PRO A 152 4.27 -26.23 12.83
N LEU A 153 3.38 -26.97 12.16
CA LEU A 153 2.39 -26.36 11.26
C LEU A 153 1.43 -25.44 12.03
N GLY A 154 0.94 -24.42 11.34
CA GLY A 154 0.07 -23.38 11.89
C GLY A 154 0.82 -22.08 12.19
N THR A 155 0.23 -21.25 13.05
CA THR A 155 0.83 -19.99 13.49
C THR A 155 1.90 -20.27 14.55
N VAL A 156 3.12 -19.81 14.26
CA VAL A 156 4.27 -19.98 15.14
C VAL A 156 4.92 -18.64 15.45
N THR A 157 5.69 -18.58 16.52
CA THR A 157 6.48 -17.42 16.90
C THR A 157 7.95 -17.80 16.90
N PRO A 158 8.80 -17.20 16.05
CA PRO A 158 10.24 -17.42 16.08
C PRO A 158 10.86 -16.95 17.40
N GLN A 159 11.87 -17.70 17.82
CA GLN A 159 12.79 -17.38 18.91
C GLN A 159 14.20 -17.17 18.34
N ILE A 160 15.15 -16.79 19.20
CA ILE A 160 16.54 -16.54 18.79
C ILE A 160 17.22 -17.81 18.26
N ASP A 161 16.80 -18.97 18.75
CA ASP A 161 17.29 -20.30 18.40
C ASP A 161 16.47 -21.00 17.31
N THR A 162 15.43 -20.36 16.77
CA THR A 162 14.67 -20.90 15.63
C THR A 162 15.55 -21.08 14.40
N ASP A 163 15.48 -22.25 13.77
CA ASP A 163 16.16 -22.56 12.52
C ASP A 163 15.46 -21.82 11.35
N ILE A 164 16.02 -20.70 10.92
CA ILE A 164 15.54 -19.97 9.75
C ILE A 164 16.23 -20.55 8.51
N VAL A 165 15.44 -20.99 7.54
CA VAL A 165 15.92 -21.53 6.27
C VAL A 165 15.54 -20.58 5.15
N LEU A 166 16.54 -20.01 4.47
CA LEU A 166 16.32 -19.14 3.31
C LEU A 166 16.39 -19.94 2.00
N ARG A 167 15.32 -19.85 1.20
CA ARG A 167 15.30 -20.35 -0.18
C ARG A 167 15.83 -19.29 -1.14
N LYS A 168 16.12 -19.73 -2.38
CA LYS A 168 16.44 -18.81 -3.48
C LYS A 168 15.24 -17.92 -3.76
N ALA A 169 15.49 -16.71 -4.26
CA ALA A 169 14.44 -15.79 -4.63
C ALA A 169 13.59 -16.37 -5.79
N ARG A 170 12.31 -16.02 -5.81
CA ARG A 170 11.44 -16.27 -6.97
C ARG A 170 12.01 -15.55 -8.19
N GLU A 171 12.22 -16.29 -9.29
CA GLU A 171 12.69 -15.71 -10.58
C GLU A 171 11.55 -15.02 -11.34
N GLU A 172 10.28 -15.29 -10.99
CA GLU A 172 9.10 -14.70 -11.63
C GLU A 172 8.30 -13.79 -10.69
N GLY A 173 8.16 -12.53 -11.11
CA GLY A 173 6.96 -11.72 -10.87
C GLY A 173 6.92 -10.86 -9.61
N ILE A 174 6.76 -9.56 -9.83
CA ILE A 174 6.37 -8.50 -8.88
C ILE A 174 7.55 -7.86 -8.13
N GLY A 175 8.38 -7.16 -8.91
CA GLY A 175 9.40 -6.23 -8.44
C GLY A 175 8.86 -4.82 -8.20
N VAL A 176 7.75 -4.67 -7.47
CA VAL A 176 7.40 -3.38 -6.87
C VAL A 176 7.55 -3.54 -5.36
N PRO A 177 8.35 -2.70 -4.68
CA PRO A 177 8.30 -2.63 -3.23
C PRO A 177 6.84 -2.47 -2.82
N HIS A 178 6.32 -3.34 -1.93
CA HIS A 178 5.00 -3.15 -1.33
C HIS A 178 5.03 -1.89 -0.47
N VAL A 179 4.81 -0.74 -1.11
CA VAL A 179 4.58 0.55 -0.46
C VAL A 179 3.16 0.50 0.10
N THR A 180 3.00 0.82 1.38
CA THR A 180 1.70 0.93 2.05
C THR A 180 1.44 2.40 2.42
N TYR A 181 0.22 2.73 2.83
CA TYR A 181 -0.08 4.10 3.29
C TYR A 181 0.81 4.54 4.46
N GLU A 182 1.20 3.60 5.32
CA GLU A 182 2.10 3.90 6.43
C GLU A 182 3.52 4.24 5.97
N ASP A 183 3.91 3.98 4.72
CA ASP A 183 5.20 4.44 4.16
C ASP A 183 5.14 5.87 3.61
N ILE A 184 4.01 6.54 3.75
CA ILE A 184 3.80 7.90 3.26
C ILE A 184 3.58 8.82 4.45
N GLY A 185 4.53 9.72 4.69
CA GLY A 185 4.44 10.72 5.76
C GLY A 185 3.81 12.02 5.27
N GLY A 186 2.99 12.67 6.11
CA GLY A 186 2.52 14.04 5.88
C GLY A 186 1.42 14.24 4.84
N LEU A 187 0.92 13.17 4.21
CA LEU A 187 -0.09 13.23 3.15
C LEU A 187 -1.46 12.65 3.56
N LYS A 188 -1.80 12.65 4.86
CA LYS A 188 -3.04 12.01 5.36
C LYS A 188 -4.30 12.51 4.67
N ARG A 189 -4.38 13.81 4.38
CA ARG A 189 -5.55 14.41 3.71
C ARG A 189 -5.63 13.94 2.26
N GLU A 190 -4.51 13.98 1.57
CA GLU A 190 -4.36 13.60 0.16
C GLU A 190 -4.61 12.09 -0.02
N ILE A 191 -4.13 11.26 0.92
CA ILE A 191 -4.45 9.83 0.97
C ILE A 191 -5.96 9.63 1.13
N GLY A 192 -6.62 10.33 2.05
CA GLY A 192 -8.08 10.24 2.21
C GLY A 192 -8.85 10.55 0.93
N LEU A 193 -8.45 11.61 0.23
CA LEU A 193 -9.01 11.99 -1.07
C LEU A 193 -8.78 10.92 -2.14
N ILE A 194 -7.57 10.38 -2.24
CA ILE A 194 -7.27 9.32 -3.22
C ILE A 194 -8.01 8.03 -2.90
N ARG A 195 -8.19 7.69 -1.62
CA ARG A 195 -8.99 6.53 -1.21
C ARG A 195 -10.44 6.67 -1.68
N GLU A 196 -11.03 7.85 -1.53
CA GLU A 196 -12.39 8.13 -2.00
C GLU A 196 -12.50 8.06 -3.53
N MET A 197 -11.50 8.58 -4.24
CA MET A 197 -11.55 8.69 -5.70
C MET A 197 -11.07 7.46 -6.46
N ILE A 198 -10.23 6.61 -5.86
CA ILE A 198 -9.60 5.47 -6.54
C ILE A 198 -9.93 4.16 -5.83
N GLU A 199 -9.68 4.06 -4.52
CA GLU A 199 -9.85 2.80 -3.77
C GLU A 199 -11.33 2.40 -3.69
N LEU A 200 -12.21 3.36 -3.40
CA LEU A 200 -13.64 3.10 -3.24
C LEU A 200 -14.32 2.62 -4.54
N PRO A 201 -14.13 3.25 -5.72
CA PRO A 201 -14.67 2.72 -6.99
C PRO A 201 -14.17 1.33 -7.36
N LEU A 202 -12.88 1.06 -7.13
CA LEU A 202 -12.27 -0.22 -7.51
C LEU A 202 -12.72 -1.37 -6.62
N ARG A 203 -12.87 -1.13 -5.31
CA ARG A 203 -13.27 -2.17 -4.34
C ARG A 203 -14.78 -2.33 -4.19
N HIS A 204 -15.53 -1.24 -4.31
CA HIS A 204 -16.96 -1.21 -4.07
C HIS A 204 -17.75 -0.60 -5.25
N PRO A 205 -17.60 -1.12 -6.48
CA PRO A 205 -18.32 -0.61 -7.65
C PRO A 205 -19.84 -0.67 -7.46
N GLU A 206 -20.35 -1.60 -6.66
CA GLU A 206 -21.77 -1.75 -6.33
C GLU A 206 -22.37 -0.51 -5.65
N LEU A 207 -21.56 0.30 -4.94
CA LEU A 207 -22.04 1.53 -4.31
C LEU A 207 -22.37 2.58 -5.36
N PHE A 208 -21.53 2.73 -6.38
CA PHE A 208 -21.72 3.68 -7.48
C PHE A 208 -22.92 3.26 -8.34
N GLU A 209 -23.05 1.97 -8.64
CA GLU A 209 -24.20 1.43 -9.38
C GLU A 209 -25.53 1.67 -8.63
N ARG A 210 -25.56 1.47 -7.31
CA ARG A 210 -26.76 1.72 -6.50
C ARG A 210 -27.12 3.20 -6.41
N LEU A 211 -26.13 4.08 -6.37
CA LEU A 211 -26.33 5.53 -6.32
C LEU A 211 -26.64 6.13 -7.70
N GLY A 212 -26.41 5.39 -8.78
CA GLY A 212 -26.62 5.86 -10.15
C GLY A 212 -25.68 6.98 -10.55
N ILE A 213 -24.48 7.02 -9.98
CA ILE A 213 -23.44 8.01 -10.26
C ILE A 213 -22.24 7.33 -10.92
N ASP A 214 -21.61 8.03 -11.86
CA ASP A 214 -20.38 7.56 -12.48
C ASP A 214 -19.18 7.83 -11.54
N PRO A 215 -18.29 6.85 -11.33
CA PRO A 215 -17.03 7.07 -10.63
C PRO A 215 -16.09 7.98 -11.44
N PRO A 216 -15.15 8.68 -10.79
CA PRO A 216 -14.17 9.52 -11.48
C PRO A 216 -13.27 8.64 -12.36
N LYS A 217 -13.04 9.10 -13.60
CA LYS A 217 -12.21 8.36 -14.57
C LYS A 217 -10.72 8.70 -14.45
N GLY A 218 -10.40 9.91 -13.98
CA GLY A 218 -9.04 10.39 -13.92
C GLY A 218 -8.76 11.30 -12.74
N VAL A 219 -7.64 11.05 -12.07
CA VAL A 219 -7.14 11.87 -10.97
C VAL A 219 -5.80 12.49 -11.36
N LEU A 220 -5.67 13.81 -11.27
CA LEU A 220 -4.43 14.53 -11.53
C LEU A 220 -3.76 14.92 -10.21
N LEU A 221 -2.59 14.33 -9.95
CA LEU A 221 -1.70 14.68 -8.84
C LEU A 221 -0.74 15.78 -9.31
N HIS A 222 -0.77 16.94 -8.66
CA HIS A 222 0.16 18.03 -8.99
C HIS A 222 0.88 18.57 -7.75
N GLY A 223 2.09 19.10 -7.94
CA GLY A 223 2.85 19.73 -6.87
C GLY A 223 4.35 19.72 -7.15
N PRO A 224 5.19 20.26 -6.26
CA PRO A 224 6.64 20.27 -6.43
C PRO A 224 7.24 18.86 -6.62
N PRO A 225 8.41 18.74 -7.27
CA PRO A 225 9.10 17.45 -7.37
C PRO A 225 9.48 16.92 -5.99
N GLY A 226 9.48 15.59 -5.83
CA GLY A 226 9.89 14.94 -4.59
C GLY A 226 8.85 14.92 -3.47
N THR A 227 7.61 15.39 -3.69
CA THR A 227 6.54 15.37 -2.68
C THR A 227 5.78 14.04 -2.55
N GLY A 228 6.20 12.99 -3.27
CA GLY A 228 5.65 11.64 -3.11
C GLY A 228 4.48 11.26 -4.04
N LYS A 229 4.26 11.99 -5.15
CA LYS A 229 3.21 11.69 -6.15
C LYS A 229 3.25 10.24 -6.68
N THR A 230 4.44 9.74 -7.01
CA THR A 230 4.60 8.34 -7.48
C THR A 230 4.44 7.33 -6.35
N LEU A 231 4.81 7.69 -5.12
CA LEU A 231 4.68 6.81 -3.95
C LEU A 231 3.22 6.59 -3.56
N ILE A 232 2.41 7.66 -3.56
CA ILE A 232 1.00 7.58 -3.20
C ILE A 232 0.19 6.74 -4.22
N ALA A 233 0.45 6.90 -5.51
CA ALA A 233 -0.19 6.08 -6.53
C ALA A 233 0.16 4.59 -6.39
N LYS A 234 1.43 4.26 -6.10
CA LYS A 234 1.87 2.88 -5.85
C LYS A 234 1.24 2.28 -4.59
N ALA A 235 1.11 3.08 -3.52
CA ALA A 235 0.49 2.61 -2.28
C ALA A 235 -0.98 2.23 -2.49
N VAL A 236 -1.72 3.07 -3.22
CA VAL A 236 -3.14 2.84 -3.51
C VAL A 236 -3.34 1.58 -4.34
N ALA A 237 -2.53 1.38 -5.38
CA ALA A 237 -2.58 0.18 -6.20
C ALA A 237 -2.39 -1.10 -5.39
N ASN A 238 -1.38 -1.10 -4.50
CA ASN A 238 -1.10 -2.22 -3.60
C ASN A 238 -2.24 -2.50 -2.62
N GLU A 239 -2.94 -1.46 -2.12
CA GLU A 239 -4.05 -1.62 -1.16
C GLU A 239 -5.34 -2.09 -1.86
N THR A 240 -5.53 -1.69 -3.11
CA THR A 240 -6.66 -2.14 -3.94
C THR A 240 -6.49 -3.52 -4.56
N ASP A 241 -5.28 -4.09 -4.52
CA ASP A 241 -4.92 -5.30 -5.28
C ASP A 241 -5.24 -5.15 -6.79
N ALA A 242 -5.05 -3.94 -7.30
CA ALA A 242 -5.31 -3.58 -8.70
C ALA A 242 -4.03 -3.67 -9.52
N ASN A 243 -4.14 -4.05 -10.79
CA ASN A 243 -3.00 -4.07 -11.70
C ASN A 243 -2.46 -2.66 -11.92
N PHE A 244 -1.15 -2.47 -11.77
CA PHE A 244 -0.52 -1.16 -11.85
C PHE A 244 0.33 -1.03 -13.12
N TYR A 245 -0.09 -0.14 -14.02
CA TYR A 245 0.63 0.18 -15.25
C TYR A 245 1.29 1.55 -15.09
N SER A 246 2.62 1.60 -15.17
CA SER A 246 3.36 2.86 -15.03
C SER A 246 3.91 3.31 -16.38
N ILE A 247 3.62 4.56 -16.74
CA ILE A 247 4.09 5.21 -17.96
C ILE A 247 4.86 6.46 -17.55
N SER A 248 6.08 6.63 -18.06
CA SER A 248 6.81 7.88 -17.93
C SER A 248 6.61 8.72 -19.19
N GLY A 249 6.22 9.99 -19.03
CA GLY A 249 5.99 10.91 -20.14
C GLY A 249 7.19 11.00 -21.11
N PRO A 250 8.43 11.21 -20.64
CA PRO A 250 9.61 11.21 -21.50
C PRO A 250 9.85 9.89 -22.25
N GLU A 251 9.50 8.75 -21.64
CA GLU A 251 9.65 7.44 -22.28
C GLU A 251 8.78 7.35 -23.54
N ILE A 252 7.55 7.85 -23.48
CA ILE A 252 6.63 7.90 -24.63
C ILE A 252 7.18 8.82 -25.73
N MET A 253 7.78 9.96 -25.39
CA MET A 253 8.32 10.92 -26.36
C MET A 253 9.59 10.44 -27.06
N SER A 254 10.35 9.54 -26.43
CA SER A 254 11.63 9.06 -26.95
C SER A 254 11.54 7.97 -28.04
N LYS A 255 10.36 7.36 -28.23
CA LYS A 255 10.15 6.26 -29.20
C LYS A 255 9.93 6.79 -30.63
N PHE A 256 10.20 5.93 -31.64
CA PHE A 256 10.13 6.32 -33.05
C PHE A 256 8.67 6.62 -33.49
N TYR A 257 8.54 7.31 -34.63
CA TYR A 257 7.26 7.79 -35.17
C TYR A 257 6.17 6.70 -35.20
N GLY A 258 5.04 6.94 -34.53
CA GLY A 258 3.90 6.00 -34.46
C GLY A 258 3.99 4.92 -33.36
N GLU A 259 5.17 4.64 -32.82
CA GLU A 259 5.34 3.66 -31.73
C GLU A 259 4.79 4.20 -30.40
N SER A 260 4.91 5.50 -30.15
CA SER A 260 4.40 6.17 -28.95
C SER A 260 2.88 6.02 -28.81
N GLU A 261 2.14 6.20 -29.90
CA GLU A 261 0.67 6.12 -29.93
C GLU A 261 0.18 4.68 -29.76
N ARG A 262 0.86 3.74 -30.42
CA ARG A 262 0.59 2.31 -30.28
C ARG A 262 0.86 1.83 -28.86
N HIS A 263 1.98 2.24 -28.26
CA HIS A 263 2.34 1.88 -26.90
C HIS A 263 1.30 2.37 -25.89
N LEU A 264 0.81 3.62 -26.02
CA LEU A 264 -0.28 4.13 -25.18
C LEU A 264 -1.55 3.29 -25.34
N ARG A 265 -1.90 2.91 -26.57
CA ARG A 265 -3.08 2.08 -26.84
C ARG A 265 -2.95 0.69 -26.21
N ASP A 266 -1.80 0.04 -26.42
CA ASP A 266 -1.55 -1.31 -25.92
C ASP A 266 -1.66 -1.34 -24.39
N ILE A 267 -1.12 -0.35 -23.68
CA ILE A 267 -1.24 -0.27 -22.21
C ILE A 267 -2.69 -0.08 -21.75
N PHE A 268 -3.46 0.80 -22.41
CA PHE A 268 -4.86 0.99 -22.06
C PHE A 268 -5.70 -0.27 -22.32
N GLU A 269 -5.43 -0.98 -23.41
CA GLU A 269 -6.09 -2.25 -23.73
C GLU A 269 -5.71 -3.36 -22.74
N GLU A 270 -4.44 -3.45 -22.34
CA GLU A 270 -3.99 -4.40 -21.31
C GLU A 270 -4.62 -4.09 -19.95
N ALA A 271 -4.68 -2.81 -19.56
CA ALA A 271 -5.31 -2.38 -18.32
C ALA A 271 -6.81 -2.71 -18.28
N ASP A 272 -7.52 -2.54 -19.40
CA ASP A 272 -8.95 -2.88 -19.51
C ASP A 272 -9.17 -4.41 -19.44
N LYS A 273 -8.32 -5.19 -20.12
CA LYS A 273 -8.39 -6.67 -20.07
C LYS A 273 -8.10 -7.23 -18.68
N ASN A 274 -7.19 -6.59 -17.93
CA ASN A 274 -6.79 -7.03 -16.59
C ASN A 274 -7.49 -6.24 -15.48
N ALA A 275 -8.63 -5.60 -15.74
CA ALA A 275 -9.35 -4.84 -14.72
C ALA A 275 -9.67 -5.72 -13.47
N PRO A 276 -9.56 -5.18 -12.24
CA PRO A 276 -9.33 -3.77 -11.88
C PRO A 276 -7.88 -3.30 -12.07
N SER A 277 -7.71 -2.10 -12.66
CA SER A 277 -6.40 -1.57 -13.04
C SER A 277 -6.24 -0.07 -12.77
N ILE A 278 -5.02 0.35 -12.46
CA ILE A 278 -4.60 1.75 -12.35
C ILE A 278 -3.52 2.03 -13.38
N ILE A 279 -3.76 3.03 -14.24
CA ILE A 279 -2.77 3.54 -15.20
C ILE A 279 -2.16 4.81 -14.62
N PHE A 280 -0.90 4.76 -14.23
CA PHE A 280 -0.15 5.91 -13.71
C PHE A 280 0.72 6.53 -14.80
N ILE A 281 0.48 7.79 -15.13
CA ILE A 281 1.24 8.56 -16.11
C ILE A 281 2.05 9.63 -15.35
N ASP A 282 3.35 9.39 -15.19
CA ASP A 282 4.27 10.36 -14.58
C ASP A 282 4.75 11.39 -15.59
N GLU A 283 5.08 12.59 -15.11
CA GLU A 283 5.50 13.73 -15.93
C GLU A 283 4.55 14.00 -17.11
N LEU A 284 3.25 14.02 -16.83
CA LEU A 284 2.20 14.19 -17.84
C LEU A 284 2.38 15.46 -18.69
N ASP A 285 2.98 16.51 -18.13
CA ASP A 285 3.31 17.75 -18.84
C ASP A 285 4.29 17.56 -20.00
N SER A 286 5.07 16.47 -20.03
CA SER A 286 5.99 16.20 -21.13
C SER A 286 5.30 15.64 -22.38
N ILE A 287 4.16 14.94 -22.22
CA ILE A 287 3.39 14.36 -23.34
C ILE A 287 2.16 15.18 -23.69
N ALA A 288 1.73 16.07 -22.79
CA ALA A 288 0.56 16.91 -23.01
C ALA A 288 0.76 18.39 -22.64
N PRO A 289 1.75 19.06 -23.25
CA PRO A 289 1.91 20.49 -23.09
C PRO A 289 0.73 21.26 -23.70
N LYS A 290 0.54 22.51 -23.26
CA LYS A 290 -0.43 23.43 -23.86
C LYS A 290 -0.17 23.57 -25.35
N ARG A 291 -1.24 23.58 -26.14
CA ARG A 291 -1.22 23.65 -27.61
C ARG A 291 -0.39 24.79 -28.20
N GLY A 292 -0.26 25.90 -27.47
CA GLY A 292 0.56 27.06 -27.86
C GLY A 292 2.06 26.87 -27.68
N GLU A 293 2.48 25.93 -26.81
CA GLU A 293 3.88 25.57 -26.57
C GLU A 293 4.31 24.33 -27.38
N THR A 294 3.35 23.63 -28.02
CA THR A 294 3.59 22.42 -28.82
C THR A 294 4.17 22.76 -30.20
N THR A 295 5.48 22.61 -30.36
CA THR A 295 6.20 22.83 -31.62
C THR A 295 6.17 21.63 -32.56
N GLY A 296 5.99 20.41 -32.05
CA GLY A 296 6.03 19.18 -32.84
C GLY A 296 4.66 18.63 -33.27
N GLU A 297 4.56 18.10 -34.49
CA GLU A 297 3.35 17.39 -34.95
C GLU A 297 3.11 16.09 -34.16
N VAL A 298 4.19 15.41 -33.75
CA VAL A 298 4.16 14.17 -32.97
C VAL A 298 3.51 14.39 -31.59
N GLU A 299 3.91 15.45 -30.88
CA GLU A 299 3.32 15.81 -29.58
C GLU A 299 1.81 15.99 -29.67
N ARG A 300 1.33 16.71 -30.71
CA ARG A 300 -0.12 16.94 -30.91
C ARG A 300 -0.88 15.64 -31.12
N ARG A 301 -0.30 14.67 -31.83
CA ARG A 301 -0.93 13.36 -32.07
C ARG A 301 -0.96 12.51 -30.81
N VAL A 302 0.11 12.50 -30.01
CA VAL A 302 0.14 11.81 -28.71
C VAL A 302 -0.92 12.37 -27.77
N VAL A 303 -1.07 13.70 -27.69
CA VAL A 303 -2.15 14.35 -26.91
C VAL A 303 -3.52 13.93 -27.41
N ALA A 304 -3.75 13.98 -28.72
CA ALA A 304 -5.02 13.57 -29.31
C ALA A 304 -5.34 12.09 -29.02
N GLN A 305 -4.34 11.21 -29.10
CA GLN A 305 -4.47 9.80 -28.77
C GLN A 305 -4.83 9.60 -27.29
N LEU A 306 -4.15 10.28 -26.36
CA LEU A 306 -4.45 10.21 -24.93
C LEU A 306 -5.88 10.68 -24.63
N LEU A 307 -6.30 11.80 -25.22
CA LEU A 307 -7.67 12.32 -25.08
C LEU A 307 -8.69 11.28 -25.59
N SER A 308 -8.44 10.69 -26.75
CA SER A 308 -9.30 9.65 -27.31
C SER A 308 -9.37 8.39 -26.45
N LEU A 309 -8.26 8.00 -25.82
CA LEU A 309 -8.21 6.85 -24.91
C LEU A 309 -9.01 7.12 -23.63
N MET A 310 -8.84 8.31 -23.04
CA MET A 310 -9.60 8.73 -21.85
C MET A 310 -11.11 8.77 -22.12
N ASP A 311 -11.52 9.37 -23.25
CA ASP A 311 -12.94 9.43 -23.65
C ASP A 311 -13.49 8.03 -23.98
N GLY A 312 -12.63 7.14 -24.48
CA GLY A 312 -12.94 5.76 -24.84
C GLY A 312 -13.03 4.78 -23.67
N LEU A 313 -12.67 5.19 -22.45
CA LEU A 313 -12.82 4.36 -21.24
C LEU A 313 -14.31 4.14 -20.95
N LYS A 314 -14.78 2.94 -21.32
CA LYS A 314 -16.15 2.45 -21.08
C LYS A 314 -16.27 1.62 -19.80
N SER A 315 -15.14 1.26 -19.19
CA SER A 315 -15.14 0.47 -17.96
C SER A 315 -15.90 1.24 -16.87
N ARG A 316 -16.81 0.55 -16.17
CA ARG A 316 -17.66 1.12 -15.09
C ARG A 316 -16.83 1.44 -13.84
N GLY A 317 -15.78 2.26 -13.97
CA GLY A 317 -14.85 2.61 -12.90
C GLY A 317 -13.84 1.54 -12.52
N GLN A 318 -13.70 0.47 -13.31
CA GLN A 318 -12.71 -0.59 -13.05
C GLN A 318 -11.30 -0.25 -13.59
N VAL A 319 -11.18 0.80 -14.38
CA VAL A 319 -9.88 1.36 -14.80
C VAL A 319 -9.86 2.83 -14.42
N VAL A 320 -8.86 3.22 -13.63
CA VAL A 320 -8.67 4.62 -13.20
C VAL A 320 -7.32 5.12 -13.72
N VAL A 321 -7.31 6.31 -14.31
CA VAL A 321 -6.07 6.93 -14.81
C VAL A 321 -5.58 7.99 -13.82
N VAL A 322 -4.34 7.86 -13.38
CA VAL A 322 -3.70 8.80 -12.47
C VAL A 322 -2.58 9.53 -13.20
N GLY A 323 -2.75 10.82 -13.43
CA GLY A 323 -1.71 11.67 -14.00
C GLY A 323 -0.89 12.32 -12.89
N ALA A 324 0.43 12.40 -13.03
CA ALA A 324 1.28 13.19 -12.14
C ALA A 324 2.02 14.27 -12.93
N THR A 325 2.07 15.49 -12.39
CA THR A 325 2.79 16.61 -13.00
C THR A 325 3.41 17.52 -11.94
N ASN A 326 4.54 18.13 -12.28
CA ASN A 326 5.12 19.22 -11.50
C ASN A 326 4.66 20.60 -11.99
N ARG A 327 4.00 20.67 -13.16
CA ARG A 327 3.64 21.90 -13.87
C ARG A 327 2.20 21.85 -14.39
N VAL A 328 1.23 21.85 -13.48
CA VAL A 328 -0.21 21.81 -13.84
C VAL A 328 -0.63 22.92 -14.83
N ASN A 329 -0.01 24.09 -14.77
CA ASN A 329 -0.29 25.21 -15.66
C ASN A 329 0.26 25.03 -17.08
N ALA A 330 1.18 24.09 -17.30
CA ALA A 330 1.74 23.76 -18.61
C ALA A 330 0.93 22.68 -19.35
N LEU A 331 -0.05 22.04 -18.68
CA LEU A 331 -0.86 20.96 -19.24
C LEU A 331 -1.98 21.48 -20.17
N ASP A 332 -2.31 20.72 -21.23
CA ASP A 332 -3.49 21.00 -22.07
C ASP A 332 -4.78 20.97 -21.21
N GLU A 333 -5.52 22.08 -21.22
CA GLU A 333 -6.79 22.24 -20.48
C GLU A 333 -7.85 21.23 -20.90
N ALA A 334 -7.77 20.68 -22.13
CA ALA A 334 -8.67 19.63 -22.58
C ALA A 334 -8.59 18.39 -21.70
N LEU A 335 -7.42 18.05 -21.16
CA LEU A 335 -7.25 16.89 -20.28
C LEU A 335 -7.91 17.06 -18.91
N ARG A 336 -8.11 18.31 -18.46
CA ARG A 336 -8.67 18.67 -17.14
C ARG A 336 -10.18 18.85 -17.14
N ARG A 337 -10.86 18.49 -18.24
CA ARG A 337 -12.32 18.60 -18.38
C ARG A 337 -13.01 17.38 -17.78
N GLY A 338 -14.28 17.54 -17.41
CA GLY A 338 -15.13 16.47 -16.89
C GLY A 338 -15.10 15.22 -17.79
N GLY A 339 -14.99 14.04 -17.17
CA GLY A 339 -14.86 12.76 -17.88
C GLY A 339 -13.42 12.37 -18.25
N ARG A 340 -12.42 13.21 -17.94
CA ARG A 340 -10.98 12.94 -18.11
C ARG A 340 -10.28 13.03 -16.75
N PHE A 341 -9.35 13.97 -16.55
CA PHE A 341 -8.86 14.32 -15.22
C PHE A 341 -9.82 15.32 -14.57
N ASP A 342 -10.93 14.81 -14.06
CA ASP A 342 -12.01 15.58 -13.44
C ASP A 342 -11.79 15.87 -11.95
N ARG A 343 -10.69 15.35 -11.40
CA ARG A 343 -10.25 15.55 -10.03
C ARG A 343 -8.78 15.93 -10.00
N GLU A 344 -8.47 16.94 -9.20
CA GLU A 344 -7.12 17.44 -8.99
C GLU A 344 -6.77 17.39 -7.51
N ILE A 345 -5.58 16.90 -7.20
CA ILE A 345 -5.08 16.81 -5.83
C ILE A 345 -3.70 17.46 -5.78
N GLU A 346 -3.60 18.51 -4.98
CA GLU A 346 -2.34 19.18 -4.72
C GLU A 346 -1.53 18.39 -3.67
N ILE A 347 -0.38 17.88 -4.07
CA ILE A 347 0.63 17.25 -3.21
C ILE A 347 1.70 18.28 -2.90
N GLY A 348 1.41 19.11 -1.89
CA GLY A 348 2.22 20.24 -1.47
C GLY A 348 3.45 19.88 -0.62
N ILE A 349 4.11 20.92 -0.11
CA ILE A 349 5.26 20.79 0.79
C ILE A 349 4.76 20.37 2.19
N PRO A 350 5.39 19.38 2.84
CA PRO A 350 4.94 18.90 4.14
C PRO A 350 5.12 19.97 5.24
N ASN A 351 4.15 20.02 6.15
CA ASN A 351 4.29 20.79 7.39
C ASN A 351 5.20 20.06 8.41
N ARG A 352 5.47 20.71 9.55
CA ARG A 352 6.29 20.15 10.65
C ARG A 352 5.90 18.70 11.02
N ASN A 353 4.60 18.44 11.23
CA ASN A 353 4.14 17.11 11.60
C ASN A 353 4.33 16.10 10.46
N GLY A 354 4.10 16.54 9.21
CA GLY A 354 4.36 15.72 8.04
C GLY A 354 5.83 15.39 7.86
N ARG A 355 6.75 16.33 8.14
CA ARG A 355 8.19 16.07 8.16
C ARG A 355 8.59 15.09 9.25
N GLU A 356 8.02 15.22 10.45
CA GLU A 356 8.23 14.22 11.52
C GLU A 356 7.80 12.82 11.05
N GLU A 357 6.64 12.69 10.40
CA GLU A 357 6.16 11.41 9.84
C GLU A 357 7.09 10.88 8.74
N ILE A 358 7.56 11.74 7.83
CA ILE A 358 8.52 11.36 6.78
C ILE A 358 9.82 10.86 7.40
N LEU A 359 10.35 11.56 8.40
CA LEU A 359 11.55 11.15 9.13
C LEU A 359 11.34 9.79 9.82
N GLN A 360 10.20 9.60 10.50
CA GLN A 360 9.84 8.33 11.12
C GLN A 360 9.82 7.18 10.12
N VAL A 361 9.26 7.38 8.92
CA VAL A 361 9.22 6.37 7.85
C VAL A 361 10.63 6.02 7.40
N HIS A 362 11.45 7.02 7.06
CA HIS A 362 12.78 6.78 6.53
C HIS A 362 13.78 6.27 7.58
N SER A 363 13.51 6.49 8.87
CA SER A 363 14.37 6.03 9.95
C SER A 363 13.98 4.66 10.54
N ARG A 364 12.91 3.98 10.06
CA ARG A 364 12.42 2.70 10.65
C ARG A 364 13.47 1.61 10.72
N GLY A 365 14.30 1.48 9.69
CA GLY A 365 15.37 0.48 9.61
C GLY A 365 16.73 0.98 10.10
N MET A 366 16.81 2.22 10.62
CA MET A 366 18.07 2.84 10.99
C MET A 366 18.38 2.61 12.48
N PRO A 367 19.64 2.24 12.83
CA PRO A 367 20.08 2.20 14.21
C PRO A 367 20.29 3.63 14.71
N LEU A 368 19.25 4.22 15.31
CA LEU A 368 19.32 5.53 15.92
C LEU A 368 19.88 5.42 17.35
N ALA A 369 20.72 6.38 17.74
CA ALA A 369 21.13 6.55 19.14
C ALA A 369 19.95 7.10 19.98
N GLU A 370 20.02 6.90 21.30
CA GLU A 370 18.93 7.27 22.22
C GLU A 370 18.65 8.78 22.28
N ASP A 371 19.64 9.59 21.95
CA ASP A 371 19.59 11.05 21.93
C ASP A 371 19.02 11.64 20.62
N VAL A 372 18.73 10.80 19.62
CA VAL A 372 18.18 11.27 18.34
C VAL A 372 16.71 11.65 18.49
N ASN A 373 16.42 12.95 18.39
CA ASN A 373 15.06 13.48 18.46
C ASN A 373 14.53 13.90 17.08
N LEU A 374 13.73 13.04 16.44
CA LEU A 374 13.13 13.31 15.13
C LEU A 374 12.23 14.57 15.11
N LYS A 375 11.67 14.97 16.25
CA LYS A 375 10.84 16.18 16.34
C LYS A 375 11.67 17.45 16.15
N GLU A 376 12.88 17.47 16.72
CA GLU A 376 13.80 18.61 16.57
C GLU A 376 14.28 18.71 15.12
N PHE A 377 14.59 17.58 14.47
CA PHE A 377 14.92 17.58 13.03
C PHE A 377 13.76 18.08 12.17
N ALA A 378 12.51 17.73 12.52
CA ALA A 378 11.34 18.24 11.83
C ALA A 378 11.13 19.76 12.01
N ASP A 379 11.62 20.35 13.11
CA ASP A 379 11.61 21.80 13.36
C ASP A 379 12.66 22.56 12.53
N LEU A 380 13.81 21.92 12.26
CA LEU A 380 14.95 22.52 11.56
C LEU A 380 14.91 22.37 10.03
N THR A 381 14.07 21.47 9.54
CA THR A 381 13.78 21.25 8.11
C THR A 381 12.40 21.80 7.78
#